data_AF-A0A2R6M464-F1
#
_entry.id   AF-A0A2R6M464-F1
#
_cell.length_a   1.000
_cell.length_b   1.000
_cell.length_c   1.000
_cell.angle_alpha   90.00
_cell.angle_beta   90.00
_cell.angle_gamma   90.00
#
_symmetry.space_group_name_H-M   'P 1'
#
loop_
_entity.id
_entity.type
_entity.pdbx_description
1 polymer ?
#
loop_
_entity_poly.entity_id
_entity_poly.type
_entity_poly.pdbx_seq_one_letter_code
_entity_poly.pdbx_strand_id
1 'polypeptide(L)'
;MVTALLQNKRVLPVFVGVLAFAAAAFVVTFLGGGTTELLYAFGAGAVVTGVLVGVYLLGSRLGHPHSHAVAESAVVLGVLYLGLLVHRLLTEYGTFSTGEALFGIGGGLLLLLLFVGGLSLVGRATAPG
;
A
#
# COMPACT_ATOMS: atom_id res chain seq x y z
N MET A 1 0.67 -12.92 -29.00
CA MET A 1 1.67 -11.83 -28.86
C MET A 1 1.56 -11.12 -27.50
N VAL A 2 0.36 -10.75 -27.04
CA VAL A 2 0.13 -10.17 -25.69
C VAL A 2 0.55 -11.10 -24.54
N THR A 3 0.31 -12.41 -24.68
CA THR A 3 0.70 -13.43 -23.69
C THR A 3 2.22 -13.54 -23.50
N ALA A 4 3.02 -13.35 -24.55
CA ALA A 4 4.48 -13.39 -24.47
C ALA A 4 5.07 -12.14 -23.79
N LEU A 5 4.42 -10.98 -23.95
CA LEU A 5 4.78 -9.73 -23.27
C LEU A 5 4.48 -9.81 -21.76
N LEU A 6 3.35 -10.39 -21.37
CA LEU A 6 2.95 -10.54 -19.97
C LEU A 6 3.79 -11.58 -19.20
N GLN A 7 4.38 -12.55 -19.89
CA GLN A 7 5.30 -13.53 -19.27
C GLN A 7 6.69 -12.96 -19.00
N ASN A 8 7.04 -11.81 -19.59
CA ASN A 8 8.32 -11.17 -19.34
C ASN A 8 8.31 -10.43 -18.01
N LYS A 9 9.05 -10.98 -17.04
CA LYS A 9 9.19 -10.45 -15.67
C LYS A 9 9.62 -8.97 -15.60
N ARG A 10 10.26 -8.44 -16.64
CA ARG A 10 10.66 -7.02 -16.71
C ARG A 10 9.59 -6.11 -17.31
N VAL A 11 8.73 -6.64 -18.18
CA VAL A 11 7.74 -5.85 -18.92
C VAL A 11 6.43 -5.72 -18.16
N LEU A 12 6.02 -6.78 -17.45
CA LEU A 12 4.79 -6.77 -16.65
C LEU A 12 4.72 -5.60 -15.65
N PRO A 13 5.76 -5.31 -14.82
CA PRO A 13 5.68 -4.23 -13.85
C PRO A 13 5.61 -2.85 -14.50
N VAL A 14 6.33 -2.66 -15.60
CA VAL A 14 6.32 -1.40 -16.37
C VAL A 14 4.94 -1.17 -16.97
N PHE A 15 4.35 -2.20 -17.58
CA PHE A 15 3.01 -2.12 -18.17
C PHE A 15 1.94 -1.80 -17.12
N VAL A 16 1.95 -2.51 -15.99
CA VAL A 16 1.01 -2.28 -14.88
C VAL A 16 1.19 -0.87 -14.31
N GLY A 17 2.44 -0.41 -14.15
CA GLY A 17 2.75 0.94 -13.70
C GLY A 17 2.17 2.00 -14.65
N VAL A 18 2.45 1.90 -15.95
CA VAL A 18 1.92 2.83 -16.96
C VAL A 18 0.39 2.86 -16.93
N LEU A 19 -0.26 1.70 -16.84
CA LEU A 19 -1.72 1.61 -16.78
C LEU A 19 -2.28 2.28 -15.51
N ALA A 20 -1.61 2.11 -14.36
CA ALA A 20 -2.00 2.75 -13.11
C ALA A 20 -1.84 4.28 -13.17
N PHE A 21 -0.73 4.77 -13.72
CA PHE A 21 -0.51 6.21 -13.93
C PHE A 21 -1.54 6.80 -14.89
N ALA A 22 -1.84 6.10 -16.00
CA ALA A 22 -2.86 6.52 -16.94
C ALA A 22 -4.26 6.55 -16.30
N ALA A 23 -4.61 5.54 -15.51
CA ALA A 23 -5.88 5.49 -14.78
C ALA A 23 -6.00 6.63 -13.76
N ALA A 24 -4.93 6.91 -13.00
CA ALA A 24 -4.90 8.03 -12.06
C ALA A 24 -5.08 9.37 -12.79
N ALA A 25 -4.37 9.60 -13.89
CA ALA A 25 -4.49 10.80 -14.70
C ALA A 25 -5.91 10.97 -15.27
N PHE A 26 -6.49 9.89 -15.78
CA PHE A 26 -7.86 9.87 -16.28
C PHE A 26 -8.87 10.21 -15.18
N VAL A 27 -8.76 9.61 -13.99
CA VAL A 27 -9.68 9.88 -12.89
C VAL A 27 -9.60 11.35 -12.44
N VAL A 28 -8.39 11.89 -12.27
CA VAL A 28 -8.22 13.30 -11.86
C VAL A 28 -8.81 14.25 -12.89
N THR A 29 -8.48 14.05 -14.18
CA THR A 29 -8.99 14.91 -15.26
C THR A 29 -10.49 14.77 -15.47
N PHE A 30 -11.03 13.55 -15.37
CA PHE A 30 -12.47 13.28 -15.50
C PHE A 30 -13.28 13.95 -14.39
N LEU A 31 -12.74 14.02 -13.17
CA LEU A 31 -13.35 14.73 -12.04
C LEU A 31 -13.14 16.26 -12.10
N GLY A 32 -12.53 16.79 -13.16
CA GLY A 32 -12.28 18.22 -13.33
C GLY A 32 -11.08 18.75 -12.54
N GLY A 33 -10.18 17.89 -12.06
CA GLY A 33 -8.97 18.29 -11.36
C GLY A 33 -7.97 19.00 -12.28
N GLY A 34 -7.22 19.95 -11.71
CA GLY A 34 -6.20 20.70 -12.40
C GLY A 34 -4.81 20.04 -12.34
N THR A 35 -3.80 20.81 -12.74
CA THR A 35 -2.40 20.37 -12.79
C THR A 35 -1.85 20.03 -11.40
N THR A 36 -2.29 20.77 -10.37
CA THR A 36 -1.85 20.59 -8.99
C THR A 36 -2.34 19.26 -8.42
N GLU A 37 -3.60 18.92 -8.67
CA GLU A 37 -4.22 17.65 -8.25
C GLU A 37 -3.56 16.45 -8.96
N LEU A 38 -3.20 16.62 -10.23
CA LEU A 38 -2.43 15.64 -11.00
C LEU A 38 -1.05 15.39 -10.38
N LEU A 39 -0.33 16.45 -9.98
CA LEU A 39 0.95 16.32 -9.29
C LEU A 39 0.81 15.60 -7.95
N TYR A 40 -0.24 15.90 -7.17
CA TYR A 40 -0.50 15.18 -5.93
C TYR A 40 -0.85 13.71 -6.16
N ALA A 41 -1.68 13.41 -7.15
CA ALA A 41 -2.05 12.03 -7.50
C ALA A 41 -0.83 11.21 -7.95
N PHE A 42 0.03 11.79 -8.78
CA PHE A 42 1.27 11.14 -9.20
C PHE A 42 2.28 11.00 -8.07
N GLY A 43 2.43 12.03 -7.22
CA GLY A 43 3.29 11.97 -6.04
C GLY A 43 2.84 10.88 -5.07
N ALA A 44 1.55 10.83 -4.73
CA ALA A 44 0.98 9.79 -3.89
C ALA A 44 1.14 8.40 -4.53
N GLY A 45 0.86 8.28 -5.84
CA GLY A 45 1.05 7.03 -6.58
C GLY A 45 2.51 6.53 -6.57
N ALA A 46 3.48 7.43 -6.69
CA ALA A 46 4.90 7.09 -6.60
C ALA A 46 5.29 6.60 -5.20
N VAL A 47 4.79 7.26 -4.15
CA VAL A 47 5.01 6.84 -2.75
C VAL A 47 4.43 5.46 -2.49
N VAL A 48 3.17 5.23 -2.87
CA VAL A 48 2.51 3.92 -2.72
C VAL A 48 3.28 2.84 -3.48
N THR A 49 3.64 3.11 -4.74
CA THR A 49 4.43 2.17 -5.55
C THR A 49 5.77 1.83 -4.89
N GLY A 50 6.48 2.84 -4.36
CA GLY A 50 7.74 2.65 -3.65
C GLY A 50 7.58 1.76 -2.42
N VAL A 51 6.52 1.96 -1.63
CA VAL A 51 6.22 1.11 -0.47
C VAL A 51 5.94 -0.33 -0.90
N LEU A 52 5.09 -0.55 -1.91
CA LEU A 52 4.76 -1.90 -2.38
C LEU A 52 5.98 -2.65 -2.95
N VAL A 53 6.79 -1.97 -3.76
CA VAL A 53 8.04 -2.54 -4.27
C VAL A 53 9.00 -2.83 -3.11
N GLY A 54 9.10 -1.95 -2.13
CA GLY A 54 9.91 -2.16 -0.93
C GLY A 54 9.50 -3.42 -0.16
N VAL A 55 8.20 -3.59 0.09
CA VAL A 55 7.63 -4.77 0.77
C VAL A 55 7.89 -6.04 -0.03
N TYR A 56 7.59 -6.02 -1.33
CA TYR A 56 7.84 -7.16 -2.21
C TYR A 56 9.32 -7.57 -2.23
N LEU A 57 10.24 -6.60 -2.35
CA LEU A 57 11.68 -6.85 -2.36
C LEU A 57 12.17 -7.35 -0.99
N LEU A 58 11.61 -6.84 0.10
CA LEU A 58 11.93 -7.29 1.45
C LEU A 58 11.50 -8.74 1.66
N GLY A 59 10.25 -9.08 1.35
CA GLY A 59 9.75 -10.47 1.43
C GLY A 59 10.56 -11.42 0.54
N SER A 60 10.89 -10.98 -0.68
CA SER A 60 11.75 -11.76 -1.58
C SER A 60 13.16 -11.99 -1.01
N ARG A 61 13.77 -10.98 -0.37
CA ARG A 61 15.09 -11.10 0.29
C ARG A 61 15.05 -12.01 1.52
N LEU A 62 13.93 -12.08 2.22
CA LEU A 62 13.71 -12.97 3.36
C LEU A 62 13.39 -14.42 2.92
N GLY A 63 13.38 -14.71 1.62
CA GLY A 63 13.16 -16.04 1.07
C GLY A 63 11.69 -16.42 0.89
N HIS A 64 10.76 -15.46 0.98
CA HIS A 64 9.34 -15.75 0.78
C HIS A 64 9.05 -16.11 -0.69
N PRO A 65 8.18 -17.10 -0.97
CA PRO A 65 7.72 -17.38 -2.32
C PRO A 65 7.10 -16.14 -2.98
N HIS A 66 7.19 -16.04 -4.31
CA HIS A 66 6.66 -14.89 -5.07
C HIS A 66 5.18 -14.60 -4.74
N SER A 67 4.35 -15.63 -4.62
CA SER A 67 2.94 -15.49 -4.25
C SER A 67 2.73 -14.89 -2.86
N HIS A 68 3.59 -15.22 -1.89
CA HIS A 68 3.56 -14.64 -0.55
C HIS A 68 4.00 -13.18 -0.55
N ALA A 69 5.11 -12.84 -1.22
CA ALA A 69 5.59 -11.46 -1.30
C ALA A 69 4.57 -10.53 -1.99
N VAL A 70 3.86 -11.03 -3.00
CA VAL A 70 2.75 -10.31 -3.65
C VAL A 70 1.56 -10.16 -2.69
N ALA A 71 1.19 -11.21 -1.96
CA ALA A 71 0.11 -11.16 -0.98
C ALA A 71 0.40 -10.14 0.14
N GLU A 72 1.63 -10.12 0.67
CA GLU A 72 2.09 -9.15 1.66
C GLU A 72 1.96 -7.71 1.14
N SER A 73 2.37 -7.48 -0.11
CA SER A 73 2.24 -6.18 -0.76
C SER A 73 0.76 -5.77 -0.90
N ALA A 74 -0.12 -6.71 -1.27
CA ALA A 74 -1.56 -6.45 -1.35
C ALA A 74 -2.19 -6.12 0.02
N VAL A 75 -1.77 -6.80 1.08
CA VAL A 75 -2.19 -6.48 2.45
C VAL A 75 -1.74 -5.08 2.84
N VAL A 76 -0.49 -4.70 2.55
CA VAL A 76 0.03 -3.35 2.81
C VAL A 76 -0.76 -2.30 2.03
N LEU A 77 -1.10 -2.56 0.77
CA LEU A 77 -1.96 -1.66 -0.01
C LEU A 77 -3.33 -1.48 0.66
N GLY A 78 -3.95 -2.56 1.12
CA GLY A 78 -5.22 -2.52 1.85
C GLY A 78 -5.13 -1.71 3.15
N VAL A 79 -4.06 -1.88 3.92
CA VAL A 79 -3.80 -1.10 5.15
C VAL A 79 -3.61 0.39 4.84
N LEU A 80 -2.84 0.73 3.79
CA LEU A 80 -2.66 2.11 3.35
C LEU A 80 -3.99 2.74 2.92
N TYR A 81 -4.79 2.02 2.13
CA TYR A 81 -6.10 2.48 1.68
C TYR A 81 -7.06 2.70 2.85
N LEU A 82 -7.12 1.74 3.79
CA LEU A 82 -7.93 1.86 5.00
C LEU A 82 -7.47 3.04 5.86
N GLY A 83 -6.16 3.24 6.01
CA GLY A 83 -5.59 4.38 6.71
C GLY A 83 -6.00 5.72 6.09
N LEU A 84 -5.95 5.84 4.76
CA LEU A 84 -6.40 7.04 4.03
C LEU A 84 -7.92 7.27 4.18
N LEU A 85 -8.71 6.19 4.13
CA LEU A 85 -10.15 6.26 4.32
C LEU A 85 -10.50 6.72 5.75
N VAL A 86 -9.86 6.14 6.77
CA VAL A 86 -10.02 6.56 8.17
C VAL A 86 -9.56 8.01 8.35
N HIS A 87 -8.43 8.40 7.78
CA HIS A 87 -7.94 9.78 7.82
C HIS A 87 -8.99 10.75 7.27
N ARG A 88 -9.55 10.43 6.10
CA ARG A 88 -10.58 11.25 5.47
C ARG A 88 -11.85 11.33 6.31
N LEU A 89 -12.28 10.21 6.90
CA LEU A 89 -13.42 10.19 7.84
C LEU A 89 -13.19 11.06 9.08
N LEU A 90 -11.98 11.04 9.65
CA LEU A 90 -11.66 11.79 10.87
C LEU A 90 -11.47 13.29 10.62
N THR A 91 -11.03 13.68 9.41
CA THR A 91 -10.68 15.07 9.08
C THR A 91 -11.75 15.81 8.28
N GLU A 92 -12.30 15.20 7.22
CA GLU A 92 -13.27 15.86 6.34
C GLU A 92 -14.70 15.79 6.90
N TYR A 93 -15.00 14.70 7.62
CA TYR A 93 -16.32 14.47 8.24
C TYR A 93 -16.29 14.49 9.78
N GLY A 94 -15.10 14.58 10.37
CA GLY A 94 -14.90 14.61 11.81
C GLY A 94 -14.44 15.98 12.31
N THR A 95 -14.06 16.05 13.59
CA THR A 95 -13.58 17.27 14.24
C THR A 95 -12.07 17.28 14.49
N PHE A 96 -11.36 16.25 14.04
CA PHE A 96 -9.93 16.08 14.33
C PHE A 96 -9.08 16.85 13.32
N SER A 97 -8.00 17.45 13.81
CA SER A 97 -6.97 18.01 12.93
C SER A 97 -6.20 16.90 12.20
N THR A 98 -5.60 17.22 11.06
CA THR A 98 -4.74 16.29 10.29
C THR A 98 -3.65 15.65 11.15
N GLY A 99 -3.01 16.44 12.03
CA GLY A 99 -1.98 15.94 12.94
C GLY A 99 -2.51 14.89 13.92
N GLU A 100 -3.62 15.17 14.59
CA GLU A 100 -4.26 14.24 15.53
C GLU A 100 -4.72 12.96 14.84
N ALA A 101 -5.31 13.08 13.65
CA ALA A 101 -5.73 11.92 12.86
C ALA A 101 -4.54 11.02 12.48
N LEU A 102 -3.44 11.62 12.01
CA LEU A 102 -2.22 10.88 11.66
C LEU A 102 -1.58 10.21 12.88
N PHE A 103 -1.50 10.90 14.02
CA PHE A 103 -1.00 10.31 15.26
C PHE A 103 -1.88 9.16 15.75
N GLY A 104 -3.21 9.32 15.70
CA GLY A 104 -4.15 8.27 16.08
C GLY A 104 -4.05 7.04 15.19
N ILE A 105 -3.99 7.22 13.86
CA ILE A 105 -3.81 6.12 12.90
C ILE A 105 -2.45 5.45 13.10
N GLY A 106 -1.38 6.22 13.21
CA GLY A 106 -0.02 5.71 13.44
C GLY A 106 0.10 4.93 14.75
N GLY A 107 -0.46 5.46 15.84
CA GLY A 107 -0.52 4.79 17.13
C GLY A 107 -1.34 3.50 17.09
N GLY A 108 -2.50 3.50 16.44
CA GLY A 108 -3.32 2.31 16.25
C GLY A 108 -2.61 1.22 15.45
N LEU A 109 -1.93 1.58 14.35
CA LEU A 109 -1.13 0.65 13.55
C LEU A 109 0.04 0.08 14.36
N LEU A 110 0.74 0.91 15.15
CA LEU A 110 1.83 0.46 16.01
C LEU A 110 1.32 -0.56 17.05
N LEU A 111 0.20 -0.26 17.71
CA LEU A 111 -0.40 -1.17 18.68
C LEU A 111 -0.82 -2.50 18.04
N LEU A 112 -1.39 -2.45 16.83
CA LEU A 112 -1.74 -3.66 16.09
C LEU A 112 -0.50 -4.50 15.78
N LEU A 113 0.59 -3.87 15.33
CA LEU A 113 1.86 -4.57 15.06
C LEU A 113 2.45 -5.19 16.33
N LEU A 114 2.42 -4.48 17.45
CA LEU A 114 2.87 -5.01 18.75
C LEU A 114 2.00 -6.19 19.18
N PHE A 115 0.69 -6.11 19.00
CA PHE A 115 -0.25 -7.19 19.33
C PHE A 115 0.01 -8.44 18.47
N VAL A 116 0.10 -8.29 17.15
CA VAL A 116 0.38 -9.40 16.23
C VAL A 116 1.77 -10.00 16.50
N GLY A 117 2.78 -9.16 16.74
CA GLY A 117 4.12 -9.59 17.13
C GLY A 117 4.11 -10.38 18.44
N GLY A 118 3.37 -9.90 19.45
CA GLY A 118 3.17 -10.58 20.72
C GLY A 118 2.52 -11.95 20.56
N LEU A 119 1.44 -12.04 19.78
CA LEU A 119 0.79 -13.32 19.47
C LEU A 119 1.72 -14.29 18.76
N SER A 120 2.55 -13.82 17.83
CA SER A 120 3.55 -14.65 17.16
C SER A 120 4.62 -15.20 18.10
N LEU A 121 5.02 -14.41 19.12
CA LEU A 121 5.96 -14.86 20.15
C LEU A 121 5.33 -15.90 21.06
N VAL A 122 4.09 -15.66 21.51
CA VAL A 122 3.33 -16.61 22.33
C VAL A 122 3.12 -17.93 21.59
N GLY A 123 2.70 -17.88 20.32
CA GLY A 123 2.50 -19.07 19.50
C GLY A 123 3.78 -19.88 19.29
N ARG A 124 4.95 -19.23 19.21
CA ARG A 124 6.24 -19.92 19.17
C ARG A 124 6.62 -20.56 20.49
N ALA A 125 6.28 -19.94 21.62
CA ALA A 125 6.56 -20.46 22.95
C ALA A 125 5.69 -21.67 23.32
N THR A 126 4.50 -21.79 22.73
CA THR A 126 3.51 -22.84 23.04
C THR A 126 3.42 -23.95 22.00
N ALA A 127 4.16 -23.85 20.88
CA ALA A 127 4.18 -24.88 19.86
C ALA A 127 4.83 -26.17 20.43
N PRO A 128 4.16 -27.34 20.39
CA PRO A 128 4.80 -28.61 20.73
C PRO A 128 5.87 -28.94 19.68
N GLY A 129 7.10 -29.20 20.15
CA GLY A 129 8.25 -29.56 19.32
C GLY A 129 8.13 -30.94 18.68
#